data_AF-A0A4U0F8G3-F1
#
_entry.id   AF-A0A4U0F8G3-F1
#
_cell.length_a   1.000
_cell.length_b   1.000
_cell.length_c   1.000
_cell.angle_alpha   90.00
_cell.angle_beta   90.00
_cell.angle_gamma   90.00
#
_symmetry.space_group_name_H-M   'P 1'
#
loop_
_entity.id
_entity.type
_entity.pdbx_description
1 polymer ?
#
loop_
_entity_poly.entity_id
_entity_poly.type
_entity_poly.pdbx_seq_one_letter_code
_entity_poly.pdbx_strand_id
1 'polypeptide(L)'
;MRQGLILTGLGIAVWGAATLFFRLFGDWVLVEQGDAHFGSSLFLLEMLTLLVLIGLALVVRLRWFRERGSATRFGYIATAVGLLLYTYTMLNREAVFPSFSPGQHQAFTVWMTLGYALTLLVPAAVDRLVPDSAGRVAAEDKDEELENTDGRAASERTAEEPATPEAE
;
A
#
# COMPACT_ATOMS: atom_id res chain seq x y z
N MET A 1 4.44 21.80 -3.18
CA MET A 1 5.56 21.46 -4.10
C MET A 1 6.62 20.55 -3.48
N ARG A 2 7.09 20.76 -2.23
CA ARG A 2 8.17 19.95 -1.62
C ARG A 2 7.84 18.45 -1.45
N GLN A 3 6.60 18.09 -1.11
CA GLN A 3 6.19 16.68 -0.96
C GLN A 3 6.33 15.86 -2.25
N GLY A 4 5.92 16.42 -3.40
CA GLY A 4 6.03 15.73 -4.69
C GLY A 4 7.49 15.39 -5.03
N LEU A 5 8.40 16.35 -4.84
CA LEU A 5 9.84 16.14 -5.06
C LEU A 5 10.44 15.04 -4.18
N ILE A 6 10.03 14.96 -2.91
CA ILE A 6 10.52 13.91 -1.99
C ILE A 6 10.00 12.54 -2.43
N LEU A 7 8.72 12.45 -2.83
CA LEU A 7 8.12 11.20 -3.29
C LEU A 7 8.73 10.71 -4.61
N THR A 8 8.93 11.61 -5.56
CA THR A 8 9.59 11.29 -6.83
C THR A 8 11.06 10.91 -6.62
N GLY A 9 11.78 11.64 -5.77
CA GLY A 9 13.17 11.32 -5.41
C GLY A 9 13.29 9.96 -4.72
N LEU A 10 12.35 9.61 -3.85
CA LEU A 10 12.30 8.30 -3.21
C LEU A 10 12.01 7.19 -4.22
N GLY A 11 11.08 7.41 -5.17
CA GLY A 11 10.83 6.46 -6.27
C GLY A 11 12.06 6.21 -7.13
N ILE A 12 12.81 7.27 -7.46
CA ILE A 12 14.10 7.16 -8.18
C ILE A 12 15.14 6.41 -7.34
N ALA A 13 15.23 6.70 -6.04
CA ALA A 13 16.16 6.02 -5.15
C ALA A 13 15.85 4.53 -5.00
N VAL A 14 14.56 4.18 -4.86
CA VAL A 14 14.08 2.78 -4.81
C VAL A 14 14.39 2.07 -6.13
N TRP A 15 14.13 2.71 -7.26
CA TRP A 15 14.50 2.17 -8.57
C TRP A 15 16.02 1.96 -8.67
N GLY A 16 16.83 2.96 -8.33
CA GLY A 16 18.29 2.86 -8.41
C GLY A 16 18.85 1.77 -7.50
N ALA A 17 18.31 1.63 -6.29
CA ALA A 17 18.66 0.56 -5.36
C ALA A 17 18.29 -0.83 -5.93
N ALA A 18 17.09 -0.97 -6.51
CA ALA A 18 16.68 -2.21 -7.16
C ALA A 18 17.58 -2.54 -8.36
N THR A 19 17.82 -1.57 -9.26
CA THR A 19 18.73 -1.75 -10.40
C THR A 19 20.13 -2.15 -9.96
N LEU A 20 20.65 -1.54 -8.89
CA LEU A 20 21.96 -1.89 -8.35
C LEU A 20 21.96 -3.31 -7.76
N PHE A 21 20.91 -3.68 -7.03
CA PHE A 21 20.74 -5.04 -6.51
C PHE A 21 20.74 -6.08 -7.64
N PHE A 22 19.99 -5.84 -8.72
CA PHE A 22 19.99 -6.73 -9.89
C PHE A 22 21.31 -6.72 -10.65
N ARG A 23 22.04 -5.61 -10.65
CA ARG A 23 23.37 -5.59 -11.25
C ARG A 23 24.39 -6.42 -10.46
N LEU A 24 24.25 -6.49 -9.14
CA LEU A 24 25.17 -7.22 -8.25
C LEU A 24 24.80 -8.69 -8.07
N PHE A 25 23.50 -8.97 -7.96
CA PHE A 25 22.97 -10.29 -7.61
C PHE A 25 22.11 -10.91 -8.71
N GLY A 26 21.84 -10.19 -9.81
CA GLY A 26 20.94 -10.63 -10.87
C GLY A 26 21.32 -11.98 -11.47
N ASP A 27 22.60 -12.21 -11.74
CA ASP A 27 23.09 -13.48 -12.30
C ASP A 27 22.83 -14.68 -11.37
N TRP A 28 22.71 -14.44 -10.05
CA TRP A 28 22.47 -15.48 -9.03
C TRP A 28 21.00 -15.61 -8.65
N VAL A 29 20.27 -14.49 -8.72
CA VAL A 29 18.90 -14.39 -8.22
C VAL A 29 17.87 -14.55 -9.33
N LEU A 30 18.20 -14.21 -10.58
CA LEU A 30 17.39 -14.46 -11.77
C LEU A 30 17.92 -15.69 -12.49
N VAL A 31 17.19 -16.77 -12.33
CA VAL A 31 17.41 -18.01 -13.08
C VAL A 31 16.69 -17.92 -14.42
N GLU A 32 17.25 -18.54 -15.47
CA GLU A 32 16.64 -18.52 -16.80
C GLU A 32 15.28 -19.24 -16.86
N GLN A 33 14.43 -18.78 -17.78
CA GLN A 33 13.16 -19.42 -18.10
C GLN A 33 13.40 -20.75 -18.82
N GLY A 34 13.50 -21.83 -18.05
CA GLY A 34 13.82 -23.18 -18.55
C GLY A 34 14.53 -24.05 -17.51
N ASP A 35 15.07 -23.42 -16.46
CA ASP A 35 15.73 -24.11 -15.37
C ASP A 35 14.72 -24.60 -14.32
N ALA A 36 15.01 -25.74 -13.69
CA ALA A 36 14.14 -26.35 -12.67
C ALA A 36 13.93 -25.45 -11.43
N HIS A 37 14.86 -24.52 -11.21
CA HIS A 37 14.87 -23.60 -10.07
C HIS A 37 14.22 -22.24 -10.37
N PHE A 38 13.71 -22.03 -11.58
CA PHE A 38 13.06 -20.77 -11.98
C PHE A 38 11.93 -20.37 -11.02
N GLY A 39 11.06 -21.31 -10.68
CA GLY A 39 9.91 -21.04 -9.81
C GLY A 39 10.32 -20.68 -8.37
N SER A 40 11.33 -21.36 -7.81
CA SER A 40 11.81 -21.09 -6.46
C SER A 40 12.57 -19.77 -6.37
N SER A 41 13.40 -19.46 -7.38
CA SER A 41 14.09 -18.17 -7.52
C SER A 41 13.08 -17.03 -7.61
N LEU A 42 12.06 -17.16 -8.47
CA LEU A 42 11.01 -16.15 -8.62
C LEU A 42 10.21 -15.96 -7.34
N PHE A 43 9.84 -17.05 -6.65
CA PHE A 43 9.15 -16.98 -5.37
C PHE A 43 9.99 -16.30 -4.27
N LEU A 44 11.30 -16.58 -4.21
CA LEU A 44 12.21 -15.93 -3.26
C LEU A 44 12.29 -14.43 -3.55
N LEU A 45 12.37 -14.06 -4.83
CA LEU A 45 12.37 -12.67 -5.29
C LEU A 45 11.09 -11.96 -4.92
N GLU A 46 9.96 -12.61 -5.15
CA GLU A 46 8.64 -12.08 -4.79
C GLU A 46 8.53 -11.85 -3.28
N MET A 47 8.98 -12.82 -2.47
CA MET A 47 9.01 -12.69 -1.01
C MET A 47 9.92 -11.55 -0.54
N LEU A 48 11.09 -11.40 -1.16
CA LEU A 48 11.99 -10.29 -0.87
C LEU A 48 11.36 -8.94 -1.25
N THR A 49 10.76 -8.84 -2.45
CA THR A 49 10.04 -7.66 -2.91
C THR A 49 8.92 -7.29 -1.94
N LEU A 50 8.12 -8.28 -1.53
CA LEU A 50 7.02 -8.10 -0.60
C LEU A 50 7.52 -7.60 0.76
N LEU A 51 8.59 -8.19 1.29
CA LEU A 51 9.22 -7.76 2.54
C LEU A 51 9.73 -6.31 2.45
N VAL A 52 10.40 -5.96 1.36
CA VAL A 52 10.91 -4.61 1.11
C VAL A 52 9.74 -3.61 0.97
N LEU A 53 8.68 -3.97 0.25
CA LEU A 53 7.49 -3.13 0.09
C LEU A 53 6.76 -2.91 1.41
N ILE A 54 6.62 -3.94 2.25
CA ILE A 54 6.07 -3.80 3.60
C ILE A 54 6.95 -2.87 4.43
N GLY A 55 8.27 -3.11 4.43
CA GLY A 55 9.23 -2.27 5.16
C GLY A 55 9.15 -0.82 4.72
N LEU A 56 9.09 -0.56 3.42
CA LEU A 56 8.97 0.77 2.84
C LEU A 56 7.62 1.42 3.17
N ALA A 57 6.51 0.68 3.05
CA ALA A 57 5.18 1.17 3.40
C ALA A 57 5.09 1.54 4.89
N LEU A 58 5.70 0.73 5.77
CA LEU A 58 5.81 1.02 7.20
C LEU A 58 6.70 2.24 7.46
N VAL A 59 7.88 2.32 6.85
CA VAL A 59 8.77 3.49 7.00
C VAL A 59 8.06 4.76 6.54
N VAL A 60 7.40 4.76 5.39
CA VAL A 60 6.65 5.93 4.90
C VAL A 60 5.54 6.32 5.87
N ARG A 61 4.79 5.35 6.42
CA ARG A 61 3.70 5.59 7.37
C ARG A 61 4.17 6.03 8.76
N LEU A 62 5.19 5.39 9.33
CA LEU A 62 5.72 5.71 10.66
C LEU A 62 6.59 6.97 10.65
N ARG A 63 7.39 7.18 9.59
CA ARG A 63 8.43 8.23 9.55
C ARG A 63 7.94 9.53 8.93
N TRP A 64 7.03 9.49 7.97
CA TRP A 64 6.75 10.64 7.11
C TRP A 64 5.32 11.20 7.15
N PHE A 65 4.26 10.38 7.15
CA PHE A 65 2.89 10.90 7.16
C PHE A 65 1.93 10.05 8.00
N ARG A 66 1.48 10.61 9.12
CA ARG A 66 0.40 10.07 9.98
C ARG A 66 -0.99 10.49 9.46
N GLU A 67 -1.16 10.58 8.14
CA GLU A 67 -2.41 11.00 7.48
C GLU A 67 -2.91 9.93 6.49
N ARG A 68 -4.24 9.72 6.45
CA ARG A 68 -4.94 8.71 5.63
C ARG A 68 -4.55 8.78 4.15
N GLY A 69 -4.32 7.64 3.50
CA GLY A 69 -4.16 7.54 2.05
C GLY A 69 -2.81 8.00 1.49
N SER A 70 -1.86 8.43 2.32
CA SER A 70 -0.52 8.83 1.85
C SER A 70 0.29 7.63 1.32
N ALA A 71 0.10 6.44 1.88
CA ALA A 71 0.77 5.21 1.40
C ALA A 71 0.29 4.81 0.00
N THR A 72 -1.02 4.90 -0.26
CA THR A 72 -1.62 4.60 -1.57
C THR A 72 -1.18 5.61 -2.63
N ARG A 73 -1.13 6.90 -2.31
CA ARG A 73 -0.59 7.93 -3.22
C ARG A 73 0.90 7.73 -3.49
N PHE A 74 1.68 7.33 -2.49
CA PHE A 74 3.08 6.97 -2.67
C PHE A 74 3.24 5.78 -3.60
N GLY A 75 2.50 4.68 -3.36
CA GLY A 75 2.50 3.51 -4.22
C GLY A 75 2.16 3.86 -5.68
N TYR A 76 1.17 4.73 -5.89
CA TYR A 76 0.79 5.15 -7.24
C TYR A 76 1.87 5.99 -7.94
N ILE A 77 2.46 6.97 -7.25
CA ILE A 77 3.53 7.82 -7.82
C ILE A 77 4.80 6.98 -8.04
N ALA A 78 5.16 6.12 -7.10
CA ALA A 78 6.30 5.21 -7.22
C ALA A 78 6.11 4.24 -8.40
N THR A 79 4.91 3.70 -8.60
CA THR A 79 4.59 2.85 -9.76
C THR A 79 4.65 3.65 -11.06
N ALA A 80 4.10 4.86 -11.12
CA ALA A 80 4.13 5.68 -12.33
C ALA A 80 5.57 6.06 -12.75
N VAL A 81 6.38 6.53 -11.79
CA VAL A 81 7.80 6.84 -12.01
C VAL A 81 8.57 5.56 -12.35
N GLY A 82 8.32 4.49 -11.60
CA GLY A 82 8.92 3.18 -11.83
C GLY A 82 8.67 2.68 -13.25
N LEU A 83 7.44 2.70 -13.74
CA LEU A 83 7.07 2.25 -15.09
C LEU A 83 7.77 3.05 -16.19
N LEU A 84 7.89 4.37 -16.00
CA LEU A 84 8.66 5.23 -16.89
C LEU A 84 10.14 4.82 -16.93
N LEU A 85 10.75 4.61 -15.75
CA LEU A 85 12.13 4.19 -15.66
C LEU A 85 12.33 2.75 -16.16
N TYR A 86 11.39 1.84 -15.93
CA TYR A 86 11.41 0.48 -16.48
C TYR A 86 11.36 0.49 -18.00
N THR A 87 10.54 1.35 -18.59
CA THR A 87 10.49 1.54 -20.05
C THR A 87 11.86 1.98 -20.58
N TYR A 88 12.52 2.91 -19.88
CA TYR A 88 13.88 3.31 -20.22
C TYR A 88 14.88 2.16 -20.07
N THR A 89 14.79 1.37 -18.99
CA THR A 89 15.61 0.17 -18.77
C THR A 89 15.41 -0.84 -19.88
N MET A 90 14.19 -1.06 -20.35
CA MET A 90 13.86 -2.01 -21.40
C MET A 90 14.42 -1.57 -22.77
N LEU A 91 14.35 -0.28 -23.06
CA LEU A 91 14.95 0.32 -24.27
C LEU A 91 16.49 0.21 -24.26
N ASN A 92 17.10 0.31 -23.08
CA ASN A 92 18.55 0.25 -22.90
C ASN A 92 19.02 -1.02 -22.18
N ARG A 93 18.30 -2.13 -22.36
CA ARG A 93 18.47 -3.35 -21.55
C ARG A 93 19.91 -3.89 -21.54
N GLU A 94 20.58 -3.84 -22.69
CA GLU A 94 21.96 -4.30 -22.85
C GLU A 94 22.98 -3.35 -22.20
N ALA A 95 22.64 -2.06 -22.07
CA ALA A 95 23.50 -1.09 -21.39
C ALA A 95 23.31 -1.11 -19.86
N VAL A 96 22.08 -1.37 -19.39
CA VAL A 96 21.77 -1.41 -17.95
C VAL A 96 22.17 -2.76 -17.34
N PHE A 97 21.88 -3.86 -18.03
CA PHE A 97 22.19 -5.23 -17.62
C PHE A 97 23.01 -5.98 -18.69
N PRO A 98 24.28 -5.59 -18.90
CA PRO A 98 25.13 -6.23 -19.90
C PRO A 98 25.46 -7.70 -19.61
N SER A 99 25.31 -8.16 -18.37
CA SER A 99 25.56 -9.55 -17.96
C SER A 99 24.39 -10.48 -18.20
N PHE A 100 23.18 -9.96 -18.47
CA PHE A 100 21.98 -10.78 -18.51
C PHE A 100 21.86 -11.55 -19.83
N SER A 101 21.55 -12.83 -19.71
CA SER A 101 21.19 -13.65 -20.86
C SER A 101 19.78 -13.32 -21.37
N PRO A 102 19.40 -13.76 -22.60
CA PRO A 102 18.05 -13.56 -23.12
C PRO A 102 16.96 -14.15 -22.20
N GLY A 103 17.22 -15.30 -21.56
CA GLY A 103 16.30 -15.93 -20.61
C GLY A 103 16.15 -15.14 -19.31
N GLN A 104 17.21 -14.50 -18.82
CA GLN A 104 17.16 -13.64 -17.63
C GLN A 104 16.39 -12.34 -17.88
N HIS A 105 16.42 -11.80 -19.09
CA HIS A 105 15.61 -10.64 -19.46
C HIS A 105 14.10 -10.94 -19.40
N GLN A 106 13.71 -12.16 -19.83
CA GLN A 106 12.32 -12.62 -19.72
C GLN A 106 11.92 -12.84 -18.26
N ALA A 107 12.78 -13.51 -17.48
CA ALA A 107 12.59 -13.69 -16.04
C ALA A 107 12.40 -12.35 -15.31
N PHE A 108 13.23 -11.36 -15.65
CA PHE A 108 13.17 -10.01 -15.07
C PHE A 108 11.86 -9.30 -15.44
N THR A 109 11.38 -9.47 -16.67
CA THR A 109 10.09 -8.91 -17.10
C THR A 109 8.92 -9.51 -16.30
N VAL A 110 8.91 -10.83 -16.09
CA VAL A 110 7.87 -11.52 -15.29
C VAL A 110 7.93 -11.06 -13.83
N TRP A 111 9.12 -10.94 -13.25
CA TRP A 111 9.26 -10.41 -11.90
C TRP A 111 8.81 -8.94 -11.81
N MET A 112 9.11 -8.10 -12.81
CA MET A 112 8.69 -6.70 -12.83
C MET A 112 7.17 -6.53 -12.89
N THR A 113 6.44 -7.37 -13.64
CA THR A 113 4.98 -7.30 -13.69
C THR A 113 4.34 -7.64 -12.34
N LEU A 114 4.83 -8.70 -11.69
CA LEU A 114 4.42 -9.08 -10.33
C LEU A 114 4.81 -8.02 -9.29
N GLY A 115 6.04 -7.52 -9.35
CA GLY A 115 6.55 -6.47 -8.47
C GLY A 115 5.72 -5.19 -8.55
N TYR A 116 5.30 -4.75 -9.74
CA TYR A 116 4.40 -3.60 -9.86
C TYR A 116 2.98 -3.88 -9.36
N ALA A 117 2.45 -5.08 -9.58
CA ALA A 117 1.16 -5.47 -9.02
C ALA A 117 1.21 -5.41 -7.49
N LEU A 118 2.26 -5.95 -6.86
CA LEU A 118 2.49 -5.85 -5.42
C LEU A 118 2.72 -4.41 -4.94
N THR A 119 3.45 -3.59 -5.72
CA THR A 119 3.71 -2.17 -5.36
C THR A 119 2.40 -1.36 -5.31
N LEU A 120 1.36 -1.77 -6.04
CA LEU A 120 0.03 -1.20 -5.94
C LEU A 120 -0.82 -1.86 -4.83
N LEU A 121 -0.78 -3.20 -4.73
CA LEU A 121 -1.59 -3.97 -3.78
C LEU A 121 -1.16 -3.78 -2.32
N VAL A 122 0.14 -3.79 -2.03
CA VAL A 122 0.66 -3.75 -0.66
C VAL A 122 0.32 -2.43 0.03
N PRO A 123 0.57 -1.24 -0.54
CA PRO A 123 0.19 0.01 0.10
C PRO A 123 -1.33 0.14 0.27
N ALA A 124 -2.12 -0.32 -0.71
CA ALA A 124 -3.57 -0.33 -0.61
C ALA A 124 -4.09 -1.28 0.47
N ALA A 125 -3.48 -2.46 0.61
CA ALA A 125 -3.79 -3.42 1.66
C ALA A 125 -3.40 -2.86 3.04
N VAL A 126 -2.21 -2.27 3.20
CA VAL A 126 -1.77 -1.64 4.46
C VAL A 126 -2.66 -0.45 4.85
N ASP A 127 -3.14 0.33 3.87
CA ASP A 127 -4.07 1.44 4.11
C ASP A 127 -5.44 0.91 4.59
N ARG A 128 -5.92 -0.22 4.04
CA ARG A 128 -7.17 -0.88 4.47
C ARG A 128 -7.09 -1.70 5.76
N LEU A 129 -5.96 -2.37 6.03
CA LEU A 129 -5.81 -3.29 7.16
C LEU A 129 -5.59 -2.58 8.50
N VAL A 130 -5.26 -1.29 8.51
CA VAL A 130 -5.16 -0.50 9.74
C VAL A 130 -6.47 0.25 9.92
N PRO A 131 -7.43 -0.25 10.72
CA PRO A 131 -8.70 0.41 10.92
C PRO A 131 -8.47 1.69 11.71
N ASP A 132 -9.15 2.76 11.30
CA ASP A 132 -9.24 3.98 12.09
C ASP A 132 -9.90 3.69 13.43
N SER A 133 -9.17 3.90 14.52
CA SER A 133 -9.75 4.11 15.85
C SER A 133 -10.80 5.25 15.83
N ALA A 134 -10.73 6.18 14.87
CA ALA A 134 -11.72 7.24 14.68
C ALA A 134 -13.10 6.75 14.19
N GLY A 135 -13.17 5.62 13.47
CA GLY A 135 -14.46 5.03 13.09
C GLY A 135 -15.18 4.36 14.25
N ARG A 136 -14.41 3.93 15.26
CA ARG A 136 -14.93 3.33 16.49
C ARG A 136 -15.45 4.40 17.46
N VAL A 137 -14.71 5.51 17.58
CA VAL A 137 -15.14 6.68 18.37
C VAL A 137 -16.41 7.32 17.80
N ALA A 138 -16.54 7.47 16.47
CA ALA A 138 -17.74 8.03 15.85
C ALA A 138 -18.95 7.07 15.85
N ALA A 139 -18.74 5.77 16.12
CA ALA A 139 -19.81 4.81 16.33
C ALA A 139 -20.26 4.83 17.80
N GLU A 140 -19.32 4.89 18.76
CA GLU A 140 -19.63 5.09 20.19
C GLU A 140 -20.40 6.40 20.43
N ASP A 141 -20.00 7.51 19.79
CA ASP A 141 -20.68 8.81 19.95
C ASP A 141 -22.12 8.78 19.43
N LYS A 142 -22.39 8.00 18.38
CA LYS A 142 -23.74 7.83 17.82
C LYS A 142 -24.62 6.90 18.65
N ASP A 143 -24.01 5.88 19.23
CA ASP A 143 -24.72 4.95 20.10
C ASP A 143 -25.09 5.63 21.44
N GLU A 144 -24.23 6.50 21.99
CA GLU A 144 -24.55 7.35 23.15
C GLU A 144 -25.62 8.42 22.86
N GLU A 145 -25.60 9.04 21.67
CA GLU A 145 -26.62 10.03 21.27
C GLU A 145 -28.00 9.38 21.09
N LEU A 146 -28.05 8.16 20.53
CA LEU A 146 -29.28 7.39 20.36
C LEU A 146 -29.85 6.92 21.71
N GLU A 147 -29.02 6.45 22.64
CA GLU A 147 -29.45 6.05 23.99
C GLU A 147 -30.04 7.23 24.79
N ASN A 148 -29.45 8.43 24.66
CA ASN A 148 -29.94 9.63 25.35
C ASN A 148 -31.25 10.18 24.74
N THR A 149 -31.45 10.05 23.42
CA THR A 149 -32.72 10.44 22.78
C THR A 149 -33.89 9.53 23.14
N ASP A 150 -33.66 8.24 23.33
CA ASP A 150 -34.71 7.28 23.73
C ASP A 150 -35.14 7.48 25.20
N GLY A 151 -34.17 7.74 26.09
CA GLY A 151 -34.43 8.08 27.50
C GLY A 151 -35.23 9.39 27.67
N ARG A 152 -35.01 10.38 26.81
CA ARG A 152 -35.72 11.67 26.84
C ARG A 152 -37.16 11.56 26.33
N ALA A 153 -37.38 10.79 25.27
CA ALA A 153 -38.72 10.53 24.73
C ALA A 153 -39.61 9.72 25.69
N ALA A 154 -39.01 8.84 26.51
CA ALA A 154 -39.73 8.12 27.56
C ALA A 154 -40.12 9.04 28.74
N SER A 155 -39.27 10.00 29.10
CA SER A 155 -39.55 10.94 30.19
C SER A 155 -40.60 12.00 29.85
N GLU A 156 -40.77 12.38 28.58
CA GLU A 156 -41.78 13.36 28.16
C GLU A 156 -43.20 12.75 28.08
N ARG A 157 -43.35 11.44 27.81
CA ARG A 157 -44.67 10.78 27.79
C ARG A 157 -45.31 10.61 29.17
N THR A 158 -44.53 10.64 30.24
CA THR A 158 -45.06 10.52 31.61
C THR A 158 -45.56 11.87 32.17
N ALA A 159 -45.22 13.00 31.53
CA ALA A 159 -45.60 14.33 32.00
C ALA A 159 -46.93 14.86 31.42
N GLU A 160 -47.52 14.16 30.45
CA GLU A 160 -48.70 14.63 29.71
C GLU A 160 -49.95 13.75 29.94
N GLU A 161 -50.14 13.20 31.14
CA GLU A 161 -51.43 12.65 31.57
C GLU A 161 -52.22 13.75 32.32
N PRO A 162 -53.17 14.45 31.69
CA PRO A 162 -53.99 15.44 32.38
C PRO A 162 -54.96 14.73 33.33
N ALA A 163 -54.80 15.00 34.62
CA ALA A 163 -55.76 14.61 35.65
C ALA A 163 -57.14 15.20 35.33
N THR A 164 -58.08 14.31 34.98
CA THR A 164 -59.50 14.63 34.82
C THR A 164 -60.05 15.13 36.17
N PRO A 165 -60.67 16.31 36.26
CA PRO A 165 -61.27 16.76 37.50
C PRO A 165 -62.61 16.03 37.67
N GLU A 166 -62.74 15.27 38.75
CA GLU A 166 -64.04 14.77 39.21
C GLU A 166 -64.92 15.97 39.57
N ALA A 167 -66.04 16.11 38.85
CA ALA A 167 -67.10 17.03 39.19
C ALA A 167 -68.11 16.31 40.10
N GLU A 168 -68.39 16.95 41.24
CA GLU A 168 -69.41 16.61 42.24
C GLU A 168 -70.85 16.54 41.67
#